data_AF-A0A2W2J2D1-F1
#
_entry.id   AF-A0A2W2J2D1-F1
#
_cell.length_a   1.000
_cell.length_b   1.000
_cell.length_c   1.000
_cell.angle_alpha   90.00
_cell.angle_beta   90.00
_cell.angle_gamma   90.00
#
_symmetry.space_group_name_H-M   'P 1'
#
loop_
_entity.id
_entity.type
_entity.pdbx_description
1 polymer ?
#
loop_
_entity_poly.entity_id
_entity_poly.type
_entity_poly.pdbx_seq_one_letter_code
_entity_poly.pdbx_strand_id
1 'polypeptide(L)'
;MACDLWLVPLVDVLCHTPDNPFAEELAQYNKVLTENGLPPVPVYQYMPGLSGEVAPVAGFDYDALHFLRRAYLLQVCGLPLTPVDDLGGDYEQLLEMFETTAQQSHLVWHYDHAGAYVPLDFPHPLSNDELLAGGGPLGSSQTLLRELEYVAPSLGID
;
A
#
# COMPACT_ATOMS: atom_id res chain seq x y z
N MET A 1 7.34 -7.81 -20.81
CA MET A 1 8.40 -7.58 -19.81
C MET A 1 7.86 -8.22 -18.55
N ALA A 2 8.44 -9.34 -18.11
CA ALA A 2 7.96 -10.05 -16.92
C ALA A 2 8.25 -9.15 -15.71
N CYS A 3 7.21 -8.77 -14.98
CA CYS A 3 7.38 -8.08 -13.71
C CYS A 3 8.00 -9.11 -12.76
N ASP A 4 9.26 -8.90 -12.38
CA ASP A 4 9.97 -9.77 -11.45
C ASP A 4 9.23 -9.72 -10.11
N LEU A 5 8.43 -10.75 -9.87
CA LEU A 5 7.76 -10.99 -8.59
C LEU A 5 8.86 -11.28 -7.57
N TRP A 6 9.15 -10.32 -6.68
CA TRP A 6 10.18 -10.51 -5.67
C TRP A 6 9.75 -11.62 -4.71
N LEU A 7 10.48 -12.72 -4.81
CA LEU A 7 10.39 -13.93 -4.01
C LEU A 7 10.57 -13.57 -2.53
N VAL A 8 9.47 -13.50 -1.79
CA VAL A 8 9.42 -13.33 -0.32
C VAL A 8 10.52 -14.13 0.44
N PRO A 9 10.88 -15.38 0.06
CA PRO A 9 11.97 -16.11 0.73
C PRO A 9 13.36 -15.46 0.60
N LEU A 10 13.62 -14.70 -0.46
CA LEU A 10 14.92 -14.05 -0.69
C LEU A 10 15.06 -12.80 0.18
N VAL A 11 13.98 -12.04 0.36
CA VAL A 11 13.98 -10.81 1.15
C VAL A 11 14.25 -11.11 2.63
N ASP A 12 13.56 -12.09 3.20
CA ASP A 12 13.75 -12.49 4.61
C ASP A 12 15.19 -12.93 4.88
N VAL A 13 15.78 -13.71 3.97
CA VAL A 13 17.18 -14.17 4.08
C VAL A 13 18.13 -12.97 4.03
N LEU A 14 17.96 -12.08 3.05
CA LEU A 14 18.80 -10.88 2.89
C LEU A 14 18.73 -9.98 4.13
N CYS A 15 17.56 -9.81 4.73
CA CYS A 15 17.38 -8.98 5.93
C CYS A 15 18.17 -9.47 7.16
N HIS A 16 18.49 -10.76 7.23
CA HIS A 16 19.27 -11.35 8.32
C HIS A 16 20.76 -11.52 8.00
N THR A 17 21.19 -11.16 6.78
CA THR A 17 22.62 -11.17 6.43
C THR A 17 23.34 -9.92 6.95
N PRO A 18 24.65 -9.98 7.23
CA PRO A 18 25.44 -8.79 7.57
C PRO A 18 25.38 -7.70 6.49
N ASP A 19 25.27 -8.11 5.23
CA ASP A 19 25.15 -7.22 4.06
C ASP A 19 23.67 -7.02 3.67
N ASN A 20 22.79 -6.82 4.65
CA ASN A 20 21.37 -6.57 4.41
C ASN A 20 21.18 -5.33 3.53
N PRO A 21 20.73 -5.48 2.26
CA PRO A 21 20.61 -4.36 1.33
C PRO A 21 19.45 -3.41 1.68
N PHE A 22 18.57 -3.79 2.61
CA PHE A 22 17.41 -2.99 3.07
C PHE A 22 17.63 -2.37 4.45
N ALA A 23 18.85 -2.44 5.00
CA ALA A 23 19.12 -2.04 6.37
C ALA A 23 18.84 -0.55 6.62
N GLU A 24 19.15 0.30 5.64
CA GLU A 24 18.95 1.75 5.75
C GLU A 24 17.46 2.11 5.72
N GLU A 25 16.70 1.55 4.77
CA GLU A 25 15.25 1.74 4.67
C GLU A 25 14.53 1.20 5.90
N LEU A 26 14.88 0.00 6.38
CA LEU A 26 14.30 -0.57 7.60
C LEU A 26 14.62 0.28 8.83
N ALA A 27 15.83 0.83 8.95
CA ALA A 27 16.18 1.74 10.03
C ALA A 27 15.33 3.01 9.97
N GLN A 28 15.10 3.55 8.78
CA GLN A 28 14.23 4.71 8.56
C GLN A 28 12.79 4.40 8.97
N TYR A 29 12.22 3.28 8.51
CA TYR A 29 10.85 2.89 8.87
C TYR A 29 10.71 2.66 10.38
N ASN A 30 11.67 1.96 10.99
CA ASN A 30 11.66 1.71 12.44
C ASN A 30 11.72 2.99 13.27
N LYS A 31 12.49 3.99 12.82
CA LYS A 31 12.53 5.31 13.44
C LYS A 31 11.14 5.95 13.42
N VAL A 32 10.50 6.04 12.25
CA VAL A 32 9.18 6.67 12.11
C VAL A 32 8.10 5.92 12.89
N LEU A 33 8.12 4.59 12.86
CA LEU A 33 7.21 3.75 13.65
C LEU A 33 7.37 4.03 15.15
N THR A 34 8.61 4.06 15.64
CA THR A 34 8.90 4.31 17.06
C THR A 34 8.45 5.70 17.51
N GLU A 35 8.66 6.73 16.68
CA GLU A 35 8.19 8.10 16.95
C GLU A 35 6.67 8.19 17.04
N ASN A 36 5.94 7.27 16.39
CA ASN A 36 4.49 7.16 16.44
C ASN A 36 3.98 6.12 17.45
N GLY A 37 4.85 5.60 18.33
CA GLY A 37 4.48 4.63 19.37
C GLY A 37 4.17 3.22 18.86
N LEU A 38 4.61 2.90 17.63
CA LEU A 38 4.44 1.59 17.00
C LEU A 38 5.70 0.73 17.15
N PRO A 39 5.56 -0.61 17.10
CA PRO A 39 6.71 -1.50 17.10
C PRO A 39 7.52 -1.37 15.81
N PRO A 40 8.79 -1.81 15.79
CA PRO A 40 9.58 -1.90 14.57
C PRO A 40 8.97 -2.90 13.57
N VAL A 41 9.33 -2.76 12.30
CA VAL A 41 8.96 -3.69 11.23
C VAL A 41 9.38 -5.11 11.62
N PRO A 42 8.44 -6.07 11.68
CA PRO A 42 8.79 -7.43 12.02
C PRO A 42 9.47 -8.09 10.82
N VAL A 43 10.72 -8.51 11.02
CA VAL A 43 11.47 -9.30 10.04
C VAL A 43 11.44 -10.74 10.55
N TYR A 44 10.71 -11.62 9.85
CA TYR A 44 10.64 -13.02 10.19
C TYR A 44 11.69 -13.80 9.41
N GLN A 45 12.31 -14.81 10.04
CA GLN A 45 13.08 -15.78 9.28
C GLN A 45 12.10 -16.63 8.47
N TYR A 46 12.45 -16.89 7.20
CA TYR A 46 11.71 -17.79 6.33
C TYR A 46 11.31 -19.06 7.10
N MET A 47 9.99 -19.31 7.20
CA MET A 47 9.46 -20.53 7.81
C MET A 47 9.23 -21.59 6.72
N PRO A 48 10.06 -22.66 6.66
CA PRO A 48 9.83 -23.74 5.71
C PRO A 48 8.47 -24.41 5.96
N GLY A 49 7.69 -24.61 4.90
CA GLY A 49 6.39 -25.29 4.96
C GLY A 49 5.16 -24.38 4.79
N LEU A 50 5.33 -23.06 4.76
CA LEU A 50 4.32 -22.13 4.26
C LEU A 50 4.43 -22.05 2.73
N SER A 51 3.54 -22.75 2.04
CA SER A 51 3.31 -22.58 0.60
C SER A 51 1.85 -22.25 0.36
N GLY A 52 1.58 -21.09 -0.25
CA GLY A 52 0.26 -20.76 -0.77
C GLY A 52 0.24 -20.97 -2.28
N GLU A 53 -0.90 -21.37 -2.84
CA GLU A 53 -1.09 -21.27 -4.28
C GLU A 53 -1.15 -19.79 -4.64
N VAL A 54 -0.16 -19.32 -5.41
CA VAL A 54 -0.22 -17.99 -6.02
C VAL A 54 -1.10 -18.14 -7.25
N ALA A 55 -2.32 -17.63 -7.17
CA ALA A 55 -3.17 -17.53 -8.35
C ALA A 55 -2.45 -16.68 -9.42
N PRO A 56 -2.49 -17.06 -10.70
CA PRO A 56 -1.99 -16.22 -11.78
C PRO A 56 -2.91 -14.99 -11.89
N VAL A 57 -2.59 -13.93 -11.15
CA VAL A 57 -3.28 -12.65 -11.27
C VAL A 57 -2.76 -11.97 -12.52
N ALA A 58 -3.66 -11.56 -13.42
CA ALA A 58 -3.29 -10.74 -14.56
C ALA A 58 -2.66 -9.43 -14.05
N GLY A 59 -1.61 -8.95 -14.71
CA GLY A 59 -1.05 -7.64 -14.38
C GLY A 59 -2.12 -6.56 -14.56
N PHE A 60 -2.26 -5.68 -13.58
CA PHE A 60 -3.09 -4.49 -13.67
C PHE A 60 -2.23 -3.30 -14.13
N ASP A 61 -2.78 -2.42 -14.96
CA ASP A 61 -2.15 -1.15 -15.27
C ASP A 61 -2.40 -0.10 -14.17
N TYR A 62 -1.73 1.04 -14.29
CA TYR A 62 -1.92 2.14 -13.33
C TYR A 62 -3.33 2.74 -13.40
N ASP A 63 -3.98 2.69 -14.56
CA ASP A 63 -5.36 3.16 -14.73
C ASP A 63 -6.32 2.34 -13.87
N ALA A 64 -6.18 1.02 -13.84
CA ALA A 64 -6.94 0.14 -12.96
C ALA A 64 -6.73 0.48 -11.47
N LEU A 65 -5.50 0.81 -11.06
CA LEU A 65 -5.21 1.27 -9.70
C LEU A 65 -5.91 2.60 -9.38
N HIS A 66 -5.89 3.56 -10.31
CA HIS A 66 -6.56 4.85 -10.14
C HIS A 66 -8.09 4.69 -10.04
N PHE A 67 -8.68 3.78 -10.82
CA PHE A 67 -10.11 3.48 -10.73
C PHE A 67 -10.49 2.82 -9.40
N LEU A 68 -9.64 1.95 -8.86
CA LEU A 68 -9.82 1.37 -7.54
C LEU A 68 -9.77 2.45 -6.43
N ARG A 69 -8.76 3.32 -6.47
CA ARG A 69 -8.60 4.44 -5.53
C ARG A 69 -9.77 5.41 -5.60
N ARG A 70 -10.23 5.72 -6.82
CA ARG A 70 -11.44 6.50 -7.06
C ARG A 70 -12.67 5.86 -6.42
N ALA A 71 -12.90 4.56 -6.65
CA ALA A 71 -14.05 3.86 -6.09
C ALA A 71 -14.05 3.92 -4.56
N TYR A 72 -12.89 3.69 -3.95
CA TYR A 72 -12.73 3.80 -2.50
C TYR A 72 -13.02 5.22 -2.00
N LEU A 73 -12.47 6.25 -2.65
CA LEU A 73 -12.65 7.65 -2.25
C LEU A 73 -14.11 8.10 -2.37
N LEU A 74 -14.82 7.69 -3.43
CA LEU A 74 -16.26 7.95 -3.56
C LEU A 74 -17.06 7.27 -2.45
N GLN A 75 -16.77 5.99 -2.15
CA GLN A 75 -17.46 5.24 -1.10
C GLN A 75 -17.28 5.87 0.28
N VAL A 76 -16.05 6.16 0.69
CA VAL A 76 -15.76 6.74 2.01
C VAL A 76 -16.34 8.15 2.17
N CYS A 77 -16.47 8.90 1.07
CA CYS A 77 -17.11 10.22 1.04
C CYS A 77 -18.65 10.14 0.90
N GLY A 78 -19.24 8.95 0.80
CA GLY A 78 -20.69 8.77 0.66
C GLY A 78 -21.25 9.22 -0.70
N LEU A 79 -20.41 9.24 -1.73
CA LEU A 79 -20.77 9.59 -3.09
C LEU A 79 -21.12 8.34 -3.91
N PRO A 80 -22.06 8.44 -4.88
CA PRO A 80 -22.41 7.32 -5.72
C PRO A 80 -21.23 6.92 -6.62
N LEU A 81 -20.94 5.62 -6.67
CA LEU A 81 -19.98 5.06 -7.63
C LEU A 81 -20.63 5.00 -9.02
N THR A 82 -20.12 5.80 -9.95
CA THR A 82 -20.50 5.76 -11.37
C THR A 82 -19.38 5.13 -12.20
N PRO A 83 -19.71 4.37 -13.27
CA PRO A 83 -18.70 3.93 -14.23
C PRO A 83 -17.93 5.12 -14.80
N VAL A 84 -16.63 4.94 -15.01
CA VAL A 84 -15.77 5.92 -15.68
C VAL A 84 -16.04 5.88 -17.19
N ASP A 85 -15.90 7.02 -17.87
CA ASP A 85 -15.97 7.10 -19.33
C ASP A 85 -14.58 7.04 -19.97
N ASP A 86 -14.53 7.10 -21.31
CA ASP A 86 -13.31 6.99 -22.10
C ASP A 86 -12.35 8.19 -21.94
N LEU A 87 -12.76 9.29 -21.29
CA LEU A 87 -11.96 10.52 -21.15
C LEU A 87 -11.08 10.54 -19.89
N GLY A 88 -11.05 9.44 -19.14
CA GLY A 88 -10.38 9.34 -17.86
C GLY A 88 -11.28 9.82 -16.72
N GLY A 89 -11.18 9.13 -15.58
CA GLY A 89 -12.02 9.41 -14.41
C GLY A 89 -11.69 10.74 -13.74
N ASP A 90 -12.60 11.22 -12.89
CA ASP A 90 -12.48 12.43 -12.07
C ASP A 90 -11.54 12.27 -10.84
N TYR A 91 -10.62 11.30 -10.90
CA TYR A 91 -9.84 10.88 -9.74
C TYR A 91 -8.93 11.99 -9.19
N GLU A 92 -8.24 12.73 -10.06
CA GLU A 92 -7.39 13.86 -9.65
C GLU A 92 -8.22 14.98 -8.98
N GLN A 93 -9.41 15.31 -9.51
CA GLN A 93 -10.27 16.30 -8.87
C GLN A 93 -10.80 15.81 -7.52
N LEU A 94 -11.12 14.52 -7.39
CA LEU A 94 -11.54 13.94 -6.12
C LEU A 94 -10.42 14.01 -5.07
N LEU A 95 -9.15 13.79 -5.47
CA LEU A 95 -8.00 13.96 -4.57
C LEU A 95 -7.90 15.41 -4.06
N GLU A 96 -8.06 16.39 -4.93
CA GLU A 96 -8.06 17.81 -4.55
C GLU A 96 -9.25 18.16 -3.64
N MET A 97 -10.44 17.66 -3.95
CA MET A 97 -11.66 17.94 -3.18
C MET A 97 -11.67 17.28 -1.80
N PHE A 98 -11.09 16.08 -1.68
CA PHE A 98 -11.13 15.26 -0.48
C PHE A 98 -9.75 14.99 0.10
N GLU A 99 -8.83 15.94 -0.04
CA GLU A 99 -7.42 15.80 0.35
C GLU A 99 -7.25 15.24 1.78
N THR A 100 -7.96 15.81 2.76
CA THR A 100 -7.90 15.34 4.16
C THR A 100 -8.32 13.88 4.31
N THR A 101 -9.34 13.45 3.57
CA THR A 101 -9.82 12.05 3.58
C THR A 101 -8.83 11.14 2.85
N ALA A 102 -8.30 11.60 1.71
CA ALA A 102 -7.28 10.89 0.95
C ALA A 102 -6.06 10.63 1.84
N GLN A 103 -5.53 11.65 2.52
CA GLN A 103 -4.38 11.58 3.43
C GLN A 103 -4.51 10.53 4.55
N GLN A 104 -5.73 10.16 4.91
CA GLN A 104 -6.00 9.17 5.95
C GLN A 104 -6.05 7.72 5.45
N SER A 105 -6.06 7.51 4.13
CA SER A 105 -6.21 6.20 3.50
C SER A 105 -4.89 5.60 3.03
N HIS A 106 -4.68 4.33 3.37
CA HIS A 106 -3.52 3.54 2.93
C HIS A 106 -3.57 3.20 1.45
N LEU A 107 -4.76 3.06 0.87
CA LEU A 107 -4.97 2.82 -0.55
C LEU A 107 -4.73 4.07 -1.41
N VAL A 108 -5.17 5.23 -0.92
CA VAL A 108 -5.19 6.50 -1.69
C VAL A 108 -3.94 7.35 -1.47
N TRP A 109 -3.51 7.58 -0.22
CA TRP A 109 -2.34 8.42 0.09
C TRP A 109 -1.03 7.65 0.00
N HIS A 110 -0.73 7.19 -1.21
CA HIS A 110 0.48 6.45 -1.53
C HIS A 110 0.90 6.71 -2.98
N TYR A 111 2.20 6.81 -3.25
CA TYR A 111 2.68 6.98 -4.61
C TYR A 111 2.44 5.72 -5.43
N ASP A 112 2.22 5.89 -6.73
CA ASP A 112 1.98 4.75 -7.63
C ASP A 112 3.23 3.86 -7.77
N HIS A 113 4.41 4.47 -7.73
CA HIS A 113 5.68 3.85 -8.09
C HIS A 113 6.68 3.76 -6.92
N ALA A 114 6.30 4.25 -5.74
CA ALA A 114 7.19 4.35 -4.58
C ALA A 114 6.39 4.33 -3.27
N GLY A 115 7.08 4.10 -2.16
CA GLY A 115 6.50 3.93 -0.83
C GLY A 115 6.50 2.47 -0.42
N ALA A 116 6.11 2.19 0.82
CA ALA A 116 6.14 0.84 1.36
C ALA A 116 4.92 0.56 2.24
N TYR A 117 4.47 -0.70 2.22
CA TYR A 117 3.53 -1.23 3.21
C TYR A 117 4.26 -2.19 4.14
N VAL A 118 4.11 -1.98 5.45
CA VAL A 118 4.67 -2.87 6.47
C VAL A 118 3.57 -3.73 7.09
N PRO A 119 3.89 -4.95 7.57
CA PRO A 119 2.92 -5.87 8.17
C PRO A 119 2.58 -5.50 9.62
N LEU A 120 2.29 -4.22 9.86
CA LEU A 120 1.87 -3.66 11.15
C LEU A 120 0.49 -3.04 10.99
N ASP A 121 -0.29 -3.03 12.07
CA ASP A 121 -1.61 -2.41 12.09
C ASP A 121 -1.53 -1.00 12.69
N PHE A 122 -1.85 0.00 11.88
CA PHE A 122 -2.00 1.38 12.31
C PHE A 122 -3.02 2.14 11.43
N PRO A 123 -3.73 3.14 12.00
CA PRO A 123 -4.96 3.66 11.40
C PRO A 123 -4.74 4.52 10.16
N HIS A 124 -3.64 5.27 10.07
CA HIS A 124 -3.40 6.24 8.99
C HIS A 124 -1.96 6.13 8.46
N PRO A 125 -1.71 6.37 7.16
CA PRO A 125 -0.35 6.41 6.62
C PRO A 125 0.56 7.33 7.41
N LEU A 126 1.79 6.90 7.66
CA LEU A 126 2.80 7.75 8.30
C LEU A 126 3.56 8.50 7.22
N SER A 127 3.67 9.82 7.37
CA SER A 127 4.36 10.67 6.42
C SER A 127 5.19 11.71 7.16
N ASN A 128 6.44 11.86 6.77
CA ASN A 128 7.34 12.93 7.19
C ASN A 128 8.30 13.28 6.04
N ASP A 129 9.05 14.37 6.19
CA ASP A 129 9.95 14.85 5.12
C ASP A 129 11.00 13.80 4.71
N GLU A 130 11.50 13.00 5.66
CA GLU A 130 12.46 11.93 5.38
C GLU A 130 11.85 10.83 4.51
N LEU A 131 10.63 10.38 4.82
CA LEU A 131 9.91 9.37 4.05
C LEU A 131 9.55 9.88 2.66
N LEU A 132 9.04 11.11 2.57
CA LEU A 132 8.68 11.74 1.29
C LEU A 132 9.90 11.90 0.37
N ALA A 133 11.08 12.18 0.93
CA ALA A 133 12.32 12.23 0.17
C ALA A 133 12.83 10.84 -0.27
N GLY A 134 12.53 9.78 0.50
CA GLY A 134 13.02 8.42 0.27
C GLY A 134 12.12 7.54 -0.59
N GLY A 135 10.83 7.87 -0.72
CA GLY A 135 9.90 7.06 -1.52
C GLY A 135 8.42 7.32 -1.30
N GLY A 136 8.02 8.07 -0.27
CA GLY A 136 6.63 8.38 0.00
C GLY A 136 6.13 7.87 1.35
N PRO A 137 4.82 8.00 1.64
CA PRO A 137 4.24 7.58 2.90
C PRO A 137 4.45 6.10 3.22
N LEU A 138 4.56 5.78 4.50
CA LEU A 138 4.62 4.41 5.01
C LEU A 138 3.21 3.92 5.36
N GLY A 139 2.75 2.89 4.66
CA GLY A 139 1.43 2.30 4.82
C GLY A 139 1.39 1.03 5.67
N SER A 140 0.20 0.70 6.15
CA SER A 140 -0.14 -0.54 6.86
C SER A 140 -0.73 -1.53 5.87
N SER A 141 -0.11 -2.70 5.68
CA SER A 141 -0.70 -3.74 4.82
C SER A 141 -2.02 -4.30 5.40
N GLN A 142 -2.16 -4.26 6.73
CA GLN A 142 -3.35 -4.77 7.44
C GLN A 142 -4.54 -3.81 7.31
N THR A 143 -4.27 -2.51 7.28
CA THR A 143 -5.31 -1.49 7.08
C THR A 143 -5.66 -1.37 5.61
N LEU A 144 -4.66 -1.41 4.72
CA LEU A 144 -4.88 -1.50 3.28
C LEU A 144 -5.83 -2.65 2.92
N LEU A 145 -5.61 -3.85 3.48
CA LEU A 145 -6.50 -4.99 3.24
C LEU A 145 -7.95 -4.68 3.64
N ARG A 146 -8.17 -4.06 4.82
CA ARG A 146 -9.52 -3.65 5.26
C ARG A 146 -10.14 -2.58 4.35
N GLU A 147 -9.34 -1.66 3.82
CA GLU A 147 -9.80 -0.66 2.85
C GLU A 147 -10.23 -1.31 1.52
N LEU A 148 -9.49 -2.33 1.08
CA LEU A 148 -9.83 -3.14 -0.10
C LEU A 148 -11.09 -3.97 0.11
N GLU A 149 -11.21 -4.66 1.26
CA GLU A 149 -12.41 -5.39 1.66
C GLU A 149 -13.63 -4.47 1.78
N TYR A 150 -13.42 -3.23 2.23
CA TYR A 150 -14.48 -2.23 2.32
C TYR A 150 -15.03 -1.81 0.96
N VAL A 151 -14.16 -1.58 -0.03
CA VAL A 151 -14.59 -1.15 -1.38
C VAL A 151 -15.07 -2.32 -2.25
N ALA A 152 -14.61 -3.55 -2.00
CA ALA A 152 -14.91 -4.72 -2.83
C ALA A 152 -16.42 -4.92 -3.14
N PRO A 153 -17.36 -4.83 -2.18
CA PRO A 153 -18.79 -5.00 -2.46
C PRO A 153 -19.34 -3.94 -3.43
N SER A 154 -18.79 -2.71 -3.41
CA SER A 154 -19.22 -1.66 -4.33
C SER A 154 -18.81 -1.93 -5.77
N LEU A 155 -17.80 -2.77 -5.96
CA LEU A 155 -17.32 -3.26 -7.25
C LEU A 155 -17.95 -4.59 -7.67
N GLY A 156 -18.88 -5.14 -6.86
CA GLY A 156 -19.50 -6.44 -7.11
C GLY A 156 -18.58 -7.64 -6.85
N ILE A 157 -17.62 -7.48 -5.94
CA ILE A 157 -16.68 -8.53 -5.50
C ILE A 157 -17.09 -8.95 -4.08
N ASP A 158 -17.25 -10.26 -3.88
CA ASP A 158 -17.64 -10.89 -2.60
C ASP A 158 -16.46 -11.10 -1.64
#